data_AF-A0A4Y8RYI5-F1
#
_entry.id   AF-A0A4Y8RYI5-F1
#
_cell.length_a   1.000
_cell.length_b   1.000
_cell.length_c   1.000
_cell.angle_alpha   90.00
_cell.angle_beta   90.00
_cell.angle_gamma   90.00
#
_symmetry.space_group_name_H-M   'P 1'
#
loop_
_entity.id
_entity.type
_entity.pdbx_description
1 polymer ?
#
loop_
_entity_poly.entity_id
_entity_poly.type
_entity_poly.pdbx_seq_one_letter_code
_entity_poly.pdbx_strand_id
1 'polypeptide(L)' 'MASELSDEDVKDLHTVKSKLDQNWDLLRQRRAFRDAGDDSNRADTRSVDTIEQYKK' A
#
# COMPACT_ATOMS: atom_id res chain seq x y z
N MET A 1 -26.11 -8.36 -15.10
CA MET A 1 -26.19 -7.03 -14.47
C MET A 1 -24.82 -6.78 -13.86
N ALA A 2 -23.89 -6.21 -14.62
CA ALA A 2 -22.65 -5.71 -14.00
C ALA A 2 -23.13 -4.57 -13.09
N SER A 3 -23.03 -4.76 -11.78
CA SER A 3 -23.41 -3.73 -10.82
C SER A 3 -22.57 -2.49 -11.16
N GLU A 4 -23.24 -1.40 -11.54
CA GLU A 4 -22.57 -0.11 -11.66
C GLU A 4 -21.98 0.19 -10.28
N LEU A 5 -20.67 0.14 -10.18
CA LEU A 5 -19.95 0.53 -8.97
C LEU A 5 -20.26 2.01 -8.75
N SER A 6 -20.88 2.31 -7.62
CA SER A 6 -21.12 3.70 -7.23
C SER A 6 -19.79 4.41 -6.98
N ASP A 7 -19.77 5.74 -7.06
CA ASP A 7 -18.57 6.52 -6.75
C ASP A 7 -18.06 6.26 -5.31
N GLU A 8 -18.96 5.87 -4.40
CA GLU A 8 -18.63 5.45 -3.04
C GLU A 8 -17.92 4.08 -3.03
N ASP A 9 -18.42 3.10 -3.78
CA ASP A 9 -17.76 1.79 -3.92
C ASP A 9 -16.35 1.93 -4.52
N VAL A 10 -16.18 2.82 -5.51
CA VAL A 10 -14.88 3.11 -6.11
C VAL A 10 -13.92 3.73 -5.10
N LYS A 11 -14.42 4.63 -4.24
CA LYS A 11 -13.62 5.28 -3.20
C LYS A 11 -13.19 4.31 -2.09
N ASP A 12 -14.07 3.39 -1.71
CA ASP A 12 -13.76 2.35 -0.73
C ASP A 12 -12.74 1.35 -1.29
N LEU A 13 -12.91 0.93 -2.54
CA LEU A 13 -11.94 0.09 -3.25
C LEU A 13 -10.58 0.77 -3.34
N HIS A 14 -10.54 2.07 -3.62
CA HIS A 14 -9.28 2.82 -3.65
C HIS A 14 -8.60 2.81 -2.28
N THR A 15 -9.36 3.00 -1.20
CA THR A 15 -8.83 2.97 0.17
C THR A 15 -8.25 1.60 0.53
N VAL A 16 -8.97 0.53 0.19
CA VAL A 16 -8.50 -0.85 0.42
C VAL A 16 -7.25 -1.14 -0.41
N LYS A 17 -7.23 -0.73 -1.68
CA LYS A 17 -6.08 -0.89 -2.57
C LYS A 17 -4.84 -0.17 -2.03
N SER A 18 -4.98 1.07 -1.56
CA SER A 18 -3.87 1.81 -0.97
C SER A 18 -3.31 1.14 0.29
N LYS A 19 -4.18 0.62 1.17
CA LYS A 19 -3.74 -0.13 2.36
C LYS A 19 -3.02 -1.43 1.97
N LEU A 20 -3.48 -2.11 0.93
CA LEU A 20 -2.83 -3.32 0.45
C LEU A 20 -1.45 -3.04 -0.13
N ASP A 21 -1.32 -1.97 -0.92
CA ASP A 21 -0.05 -1.53 -1.52
C ASP A 21 0.99 -1.22 -0.44
N GLN A 22 0.59 -0.52 0.63
CA GLN A 22 1.47 -0.23 1.78
C GLN A 22 1.97 -1.49 2.47
N ASN A 23 1.08 -2.47 2.70
CA ASN A 23 1.47 -3.74 3.30
C ASN A 23 2.41 -4.53 2.39
N TRP A 24 2.17 -4.48 1.08
CA TRP A 24 3.03 -5.12 0.09
C TRP A 24 4.43 -4.49 0.04
N ASP A 25 4.50 -3.16 0.07
CA ASP A 25 5.76 -2.41 0.13
C ASP A 25 6.55 -2.71 1.40
N LEU A 26 5.88 -2.84 2.55
CA LEU A 26 6.51 -3.25 3.80
C LEU A 26 7.14 -4.65 3.68
N LEU A 27 6.41 -5.62 3.13
CA LEU A 27 6.93 -6.97 2.93
C LEU A 27 8.13 -7.00 1.98
N ARG A 28 8.08 -6.18 0.93
CA ARG A 28 9.19 -6.03 -0.03
C ARG A 28 10.41 -5.39 0.64
N GLN A 29 10.22 -4.33 1.43
CA GLN A 29 11.29 -3.70 2.20
C GLN A 29 11.93 -4.70 3.17
N ARG A 30 11.12 -5.44 3.94
CA ARG A 30 11.61 -6.51 4.84
C ARG A 30 12.43 -7.56 4.10
N ARG A 31 12.01 -7.96 2.89
CA ARG A 31 12.77 -8.89 2.06
C ARG A 31 14.11 -8.30 1.64
N ALA A 32 14.14 -7.05 1.18
CA ALA A 32 15.38 -6.37 0.81
C ALA A 32 16.37 -6.26 1.99
N PHE A 33 15.89 -5.95 3.20
CA PHE A 33 16.75 -5.94 4.39
C PHE A 33 17.32 -7.32 4.72
N ARG A 34 16.48 -8.38 4.67
CA ARG A 34 16.97 -9.77 4.86
C ARG A 34 18.02 -10.16 3.82
N ASP A 35 17.78 -9.84 2.56
CA ASP A 35 18.70 -10.18 1.46
C ASP A 35 20.02 -9.40 1.57
N ALA A 36 19.99 -8.20 2.15
CA ALA A 36 21.18 -7.39 2.46
C ALA A 36 21.90 -7.81 3.75
N GLY A 37 21.35 -8.76 4.52
CA GLY A 37 21.88 -9.16 5.83
C GLY A 37 21.69 -8.13 6.94
N ASP A 38 20.80 -7.15 6.74
CA ASP A 38 20.44 -6.11 7.73
C ASP A 38 19.16 -6.50 8.49
N ASP A 39 18.89 -5.82 9.59
CA ASP A 39 17.71 -6.09 10.42
C ASP A 39 16.42 -5.70 9.71
N SER A 40 15.63 -6.71 9.33
CA SER A 40 14.33 -6.54 8.70
C SER A 40 13.29 -5.80 9.55
N ASN A 41 13.50 -5.66 10.85
CA ASN A 41 12.65 -4.82 11.72
C ASN A 41 12.90 -3.33 11.54
N ARG A 42 13.97 -2.91 10.83
CA ARG A 42 14.16 -1.52 10.39
C ARG A 42 13.23 -1.12 9.25
N ALA A 43 12.51 -2.09 8.64
CA ALA A 43 11.47 -1.77 7.67
C ALA A 43 10.32 -1.06 8.36
N ASP A 44 10.22 0.25 8.14
CA ASP A 44 9.11 1.05 8.62
C ASP A 44 8.02 1.15 7.55
N THR A 45 6.77 1.12 7.99
CA THR A 45 5.65 1.50 7.13
C THR A 45 5.84 2.96 6.80
N ARG A 46 6.17 3.28 5.53
CA ARG A 46 6.13 4.67 5.07
C ARG A 46 4.72 5.17 5.34
N SER A 47 4.60 6.15 6.23
CA SER A 47 3.32 6.69 6.65
C SER A 47 2.50 7.04 5.41
N VAL A 48 1.21 6.69 5.46
CA VAL A 48 0.23 6.76 4.35
C VAL A 48 0.14 8.16 3.72
N ASP A 49 0.65 9.19 4.39
CA ASP A 49 0.71 10.58 3.94
C ASP A 49 1.40 10.81 2.59
N THR A 50 2.14 9.84 2.02
CA THR A 50 2.82 10.03 0.73
C THR A 50 2.04 9.51 -0.49
N ILE A 51 0.93 8.79 -0.33
CA ILE A 51 0.09 8.35 -1.48
C ILE A 51 -0.96 9.43 -1.85
N GLU A 52 -0.79 10.66 -1.38
CA GLU A 52 -1.50 11.86 -1.87
C GLU A 52 -1.10 12.27 -3.31
N GLN A 53 -0.27 11.50 -4.02
CA GLN A 53 0.20 11.84 -5.38
C GLN A 53 -0.42 11.00 -6.51
N TYR A 54 -1.35 10.08 -6.23
CA TYR A 54 -2.19 9.47 -7.28
C TYR A 54 -3.50 10.23 -7.52
N LYS A 55 -3.53 11.52 -7.15
CA LYS A 55 -4.47 12.49 -7.69
C LYS A 55 -3.72 13.51 -8.53
N LYS A 56 -3.45 13.17 -9.78
CA LYS A 56 -3.54 14.14 -10.86
C LYS A 56 -3.91 13.46 -12.17
#